data_AF-A0A553FCM8-F1
#
_entry.id   AF-A0A553FCM8-F1
#
_cell.length_a   1.000
_cell.length_b   1.000
_cell.length_c   1.000
_cell.angle_alpha   90.00
_cell.angle_beta   90.00
_cell.angle_gamma   90.00
#
_symmetry.space_group_name_H-M   'P 1'
#
loop_
_entity.id
_entity.type
_entity.pdbx_description
1 polymer ?
#
loop_
_entity_poly.entity_id
_entity_poly.type
_entity_poly.pdbx_seq_one_letter_code
_entity_poly.pdbx_strand_id
1 'polypeptide(L)'
;MPTQLTKQTGYVVAVKKIKSRYSDSLEFELSNQKVFVYDGILPNLNTVYKALSNAQQASVYLSANEIWQLDVDGHIILPPESALKARQENGQYGLILALMLLLIAVILVFVAIKHQRST
;
A
#
# COMPACT_ATOMS: atom_id res chain seq x y z
N MET A 1 19.14 6.11 -4.59
CA MET A 1 20.02 5.04 -4.07
C MET A 1 19.21 3.75 -4.03
N PRO A 2 19.76 2.56 -4.32
CA PRO A 2 19.02 1.32 -4.12
C PRO A 2 18.75 1.20 -2.62
N THR A 3 17.48 1.30 -2.24
CA THR A 3 17.06 1.23 -0.86
C THR A 3 17.45 -0.14 -0.32
N GLN A 4 18.32 -0.21 0.70
CA GLN A 4 18.68 -1.50 1.30
C GLN A 4 17.42 -2.13 1.88
N LEU A 5 17.07 -3.32 1.38
CA LEU A 5 15.94 -4.08 1.89
C LEU A 5 16.41 -5.00 3.01
N THR A 6 15.72 -4.96 4.15
CA THR A 6 15.91 -5.91 5.24
C THR A 6 15.05 -7.14 4.99
N LYS A 7 15.66 -8.30 4.86
CA LYS A 7 14.96 -9.57 4.66
C LYS A 7 14.55 -10.19 6.01
N GLN A 8 13.31 -10.63 6.12
CA GLN A 8 12.78 -11.40 7.24
C GLN A 8 12.10 -12.65 6.70
N THR A 9 12.51 -13.83 7.17
CA THR A 9 12.05 -15.12 6.63
C THR A 9 11.60 -16.02 7.75
N GLY A 10 10.42 -16.64 7.64
CA GLY A 10 9.90 -17.54 8.66
C GLY A 10 8.76 -18.41 8.15
N TYR A 11 8.28 -19.29 9.02
CA TYR A 11 7.10 -20.10 8.72
C TYR A 11 5.85 -19.25 8.85
N VAL A 12 4.89 -19.42 7.94
CA VAL A 12 3.62 -18.72 8.02
C VAL A 12 2.77 -19.35 9.13
N VAL A 13 2.44 -18.57 10.15
CA VAL A 13 1.69 -19.04 11.34
C VAL A 13 0.21 -18.71 11.20
N ALA A 14 -0.09 -17.49 10.78
CA ALA A 14 -1.45 -17.00 10.65
C ALA A 14 -1.56 -16.03 9.46
N VAL A 15 -2.73 -16.00 8.84
CA VAL A 15 -3.08 -15.07 7.77
C VAL A 15 -4.54 -14.64 7.95
N LYS A 16 -4.79 -13.33 7.92
CA LYS A 16 -6.10 -12.75 8.15
C LYS A 16 -6.35 -11.60 7.18
N LYS A 17 -7.52 -11.62 6.54
CA LYS A 17 -8.02 -10.44 5.80
C LYS A 17 -8.59 -9.42 6.79
N ILE A 18 -8.17 -8.18 6.64
CA ILE A 18 -8.75 -7.03 7.32
C ILE A 18 -9.58 -6.29 6.28
N LYS A 19 -10.89 -6.22 6.51
CA LYS A 19 -11.77 -5.40 5.71
C LYS A 19 -11.94 -4.04 6.38
N SER A 20 -11.77 -2.98 5.62
CA SER A 20 -12.06 -1.62 6.07
C SER A 20 -12.98 -0.93 5.09
N ARG A 21 -13.62 0.15 5.55
CA ARG A 21 -14.46 1.00 4.69
C ARG A 21 -13.67 1.64 3.55
N TYR A 22 -12.37 1.88 3.77
CA TYR A 22 -11.53 2.68 2.87
C TYR A 22 -10.51 1.85 2.08
N SER A 23 -9.99 0.77 2.65
CA SER A 23 -8.99 -0.08 2.00
C SER A 23 -8.92 -1.45 2.69
N ASP A 24 -9.05 -2.53 1.92
CA ASP A 24 -8.82 -3.89 2.43
C ASP A 24 -7.31 -4.11 2.61
N SER A 25 -6.92 -4.80 3.68
CA SER A 25 -5.52 -5.17 3.92
C SER A 25 -5.40 -6.63 4.34
N LEU A 26 -4.17 -7.13 4.35
CA LEU A 26 -3.84 -8.47 4.80
C LEU A 26 -2.87 -8.40 5.96
N GLU A 27 -3.20 -9.11 7.02
CA GLU A 27 -2.32 -9.29 8.16
C GLU A 27 -1.82 -10.73 8.14
N PHE A 28 -0.51 -10.94 8.29
CA PHE A 28 0.06 -12.27 8.39
C PHE A 28 1.22 -12.30 9.38
N GLU A 29 1.37 -13.44 10.04
CA GLU A 29 2.37 -13.65 11.09
C GLU A 29 3.40 -14.68 10.65
N LEU A 30 4.68 -14.37 10.87
CA LEU A 30 5.76 -15.34 10.72
C LEU A 30 6.27 -15.78 12.09
N SER A 31 6.67 -17.06 12.17
CA SER A 31 7.11 -17.74 13.39
C SER A 31 8.24 -17.04 14.15
N ASN A 32 9.01 -16.20 13.47
CA ASN A 32 10.17 -15.49 13.98
C ASN A 32 9.91 -14.00 14.21
N GLN A 33 8.77 -13.66 14.81
CA GLN A 33 8.59 -12.47 15.66
C GLN A 33 7.91 -11.22 15.06
N LYS A 34 7.24 -11.26 13.89
CA LYS A 34 6.46 -10.08 13.47
C LYS A 34 5.17 -10.41 12.73
N VAL A 35 4.14 -9.68 13.11
CA VAL A 35 2.93 -9.48 12.33
C VAL A 35 3.25 -8.44 11.26
N PHE A 36 2.97 -8.79 10.00
CA PHE A 36 3.15 -7.93 8.84
C PHE A 36 1.79 -7.51 8.31
N VAL A 37 1.72 -6.27 7.84
CA VAL A 37 0.55 -5.75 7.16
C VAL A 37 0.90 -5.53 5.69
N TYR A 38 0.23 -6.28 4.83
CA TYR A 38 0.20 -6.05 3.41
C TYR A 38 -0.93 -5.06 3.11
N ASP A 39 -0.51 -3.82 2.86
CA ASP A 39 -1.41 -2.69 2.64
C ASP A 39 -2.24 -2.87 1.35
N GLY A 40 -3.47 -2.37 1.35
CA GLY A 40 -4.37 -2.39 0.20
C GLY A 40 -3.92 -1.53 -0.98
N ILE A 41 -2.95 -0.62 -0.77
CA ILE A 41 -2.29 0.06 -1.90
C ILE A 41 -1.49 -0.92 -2.78
N LEU A 42 -1.04 -2.05 -2.22
CA LEU A 42 -0.24 -3.04 -2.93
C LEU A 42 -1.14 -3.94 -3.79
N PRO A 43 -0.66 -4.40 -4.96
CA PRO A 43 -1.50 -5.11 -5.91
C PRO A 43 -1.88 -6.52 -5.43
N ASN A 44 -2.92 -7.09 -6.02
CA ASN A 44 -3.22 -8.52 -5.97
C ASN A 44 -3.43 -9.12 -4.56
N LEU A 45 -4.05 -8.38 -3.64
CA LEU A 45 -4.33 -8.80 -2.26
C LEU A 45 -4.98 -10.19 -2.17
N ASN A 46 -5.96 -10.52 -3.03
CA ASN A 46 -6.57 -11.85 -3.04
C ASN A 46 -5.60 -12.97 -3.42
N THR A 47 -4.68 -12.71 -4.35
CA THR A 47 -3.64 -13.67 -4.76
C THR A 47 -2.65 -13.88 -3.63
N VAL A 48 -2.21 -12.80 -2.98
CA VAL A 48 -1.30 -12.84 -1.83
C VAL A 48 -1.93 -13.62 -0.67
N TYR A 49 -3.21 -13.39 -0.36
CA TYR A 49 -3.93 -14.15 0.66
C TYR A 49 -3.89 -15.65 0.36
N LYS A 50 -4.24 -16.04 -0.87
CA LYS A 50 -4.27 -17.45 -1.28
C LYS A 50 -2.87 -18.07 -1.24
N ALA A 51 -1.84 -17.34 -1.65
CA ALA A 51 -0.47 -17.81 -1.58
C ALA A 51 -0.07 -18.05 -0.12
N LEU A 52 -0.19 -17.04 0.74
CA LEU A 52 0.19 -17.14 2.16
C LEU A 52 -0.63 -18.17 2.94
N SER A 53 -1.93 -18.32 2.66
CA SER A 53 -2.79 -19.26 3.38
C SER A 53 -2.42 -20.73 3.14
N ASN A 54 -1.76 -21.04 2.02
CA ASN A 54 -1.32 -22.39 1.69
C ASN A 54 0.20 -22.57 1.85
N ALA A 55 0.89 -21.52 2.31
CA ALA A 55 2.34 -21.48 2.33
C ALA A 55 2.92 -22.13 3.58
N GLN A 56 4.11 -22.70 3.45
CA GLN A 56 4.89 -23.12 4.60
C GLN A 56 5.80 -22.00 5.08
N GLN A 57 6.45 -21.30 4.15
CA GLN A 57 7.42 -20.25 4.45
C GLN A 57 7.17 -19.00 3.61
N ALA A 58 7.52 -17.85 4.18
CA ALA A 58 7.55 -16.60 3.45
C ALA A 58 8.82 -15.80 3.77
N SER A 59 9.30 -15.06 2.79
CA SER A 59 10.34 -14.05 2.93
C SER A 59 9.79 -12.68 2.60
N VAL A 60 9.81 -11.80 3.58
CA VAL A 60 9.37 -10.41 3.47
C VAL A 60 10.60 -9.52 3.40
N TYR A 61 10.66 -8.66 2.40
CA TYR A 61 11.73 -7.69 2.22
C TYR A 61 11.18 -6.31 2.51
N LEU A 62 11.77 -5.68 3.52
CA LEU A 62 11.25 -4.44 4.10
C LEU A 62 12.17 -3.27 3.82
N SER A 63 11.59 -2.10 3.68
CA SER A 63 12.30 -0.83 3.83
C SER A 63 11.46 0.13 4.66
N ALA A 64 12.06 0.77 5.66
CA ALA A 64 11.36 1.63 6.62
C ALA A 64 10.10 0.98 7.23
N ASN A 65 10.17 -0.34 7.52
CA ASN A 65 9.04 -1.19 7.97
C ASN A 65 7.90 -1.40 6.97
N GLU A 66 8.02 -0.95 5.73
CA GLU A 66 7.06 -1.25 4.67
C GLU A 66 7.47 -2.46 3.84
N ILE A 67 6.49 -3.20 3.32
CA ILE A 67 6.74 -4.33 2.41
C ILE A 67 7.08 -3.80 1.01
N TRP A 68 8.23 -4.24 0.50
CA TRP A 68 8.70 -3.95 -0.86
C TRP A 68 8.77 -5.19 -1.72
N GLN A 69 9.04 -6.36 -1.14
CA GLN A 69 8.96 -7.63 -1.84
C GLN A 69 8.44 -8.72 -0.91
N LEU A 70 7.70 -9.66 -1.49
CA LEU A 70 7.18 -10.83 -0.79
C LEU A 70 7.42 -12.07 -1.64
N ASP A 71 8.21 -12.99 -1.09
CA ASP A 71 8.40 -14.33 -1.66
C ASP A 71 7.67 -15.33 -0.76
N VAL A 72 6.94 -16.26 -1.37
CA VAL A 72 6.16 -17.29 -0.68
C VAL A 72 6.58 -18.64 -1.26
N ASP A 73 7.09 -19.54 -0.41
CA ASP A 73 7.64 -20.85 -0.79
C ASP A 73 8.61 -20.79 -1.99
N GLY A 74 9.44 -19.74 -2.04
CA GLY A 74 10.42 -19.53 -3.12
C GLY A 74 9.87 -18.87 -4.39
N HIS A 75 8.57 -18.54 -4.43
CA HIS A 75 7.96 -17.80 -5.54
C HIS A 75 7.77 -16.32 -5.18
N ILE A 76 8.24 -15.42 -6.04
CA ILE A 76 8.03 -13.98 -5.87
C ILE A 76 6.57 -13.65 -6.17
N ILE A 77 5.81 -13.26 -5.15
CA ILE A 77 4.39 -12.90 -5.28
C ILE A 77 4.22 -11.39 -5.43
N LEU A 78 5.05 -10.61 -4.73
CA LEU A 78 5.15 -9.16 -4.90
C LEU A 78 6.60 -8.82 -5.23
N PRO A 79 6.91 -8.39 -6.46
CA PRO A 79 8.24 -7.94 -6.80
C PRO A 79 8.44 -6.43 -6.50
N PRO A 80 9.68 -5.96 -6.27
CA PRO A 80 9.98 -4.57 -5.90
C PRO A 80 9.41 -3.51 -6.85
N GLU A 81 9.46 -3.75 -8.15
CA GLU A 81 8.95 -2.84 -9.18
C GLU A 81 7.43 -2.68 -9.11
N SER A 82 6.70 -3.74 -8.74
CA SER A 82 5.25 -3.66 -8.55
C SER A 82 4.91 -2.88 -7.29
N ALA A 83 5.67 -3.07 -6.22
CA ALA A 83 5.54 -2.29 -4.99
C ALA A 83 5.86 -0.79 -5.20
N LEU A 84 6.86 -0.49 -6.03
CA LEU A 84 7.20 0.88 -6.43
C LEU A 84 6.09 1.51 -7.27
N LYS A 85 5.63 0.81 -8.31
CA LYS A 85 4.59 1.29 -9.22
C LYS A 85 3.30 1.60 -8.47
N ALA A 86 2.88 0.72 -7.57
CA ALA A 86 1.70 0.92 -6.74
C ALA A 86 1.78 2.21 -5.89
N ARG A 87 2.94 2.49 -5.30
CA ARG A 87 3.17 3.73 -4.54
C ARG A 87 3.18 4.97 -5.43
N GLN A 88 3.78 4.88 -6.61
CA GLN A 88 3.78 5.97 -7.59
C GLN A 88 2.37 6.31 -8.06
N GLU A 89 1.56 5.31 -8.40
CA GLU A 89 0.16 5.50 -8.82
C GLU A 89 -0.66 6.14 -7.70
N ASN A 90 -0.57 5.65 -6.46
CA ASN A 90 -1.23 6.26 -5.32
C ASN A 90 -0.75 7.71 -5.06
N GLY A 91 0.55 7.97 -5.19
CA GLY A 91 1.11 9.33 -5.10
C GLY A 91 0.58 10.26 -6.19
N GLN A 92 0.42 9.77 -7.43
CA GLN A 92 -0.16 10.53 -8.54
C GLN A 92 -1.64 10.86 -8.27
N TYR A 93 -2.44 9.91 -7.78
CA TYR A 93 -3.83 10.19 -7.41
C TYR A 93 -3.93 11.25 -6.31
N GLY A 94 -3.05 11.19 -5.30
CA GLY A 94 -2.98 12.22 -4.26
C GLY A 94 -2.65 13.61 -4.82
N LEU A 95 -1.69 13.69 -5.74
CA LEU A 95 -1.34 14.94 -6.41
C LEU A 95 -2.50 15.51 -7.23
N ILE A 96 -3.17 14.68 -8.03
CA ILE A 96 -4.32 15.08 -8.85
C ILE A 96 -5.45 15.62 -7.95
N LEU A 97 -5.75 14.92 -6.86
CA LEU A 97 -6.77 15.37 -5.90
C LEU A 97 -6.42 16.73 -5.29
N ALA A 98 -5.16 16.94 -4.89
CA ALA A 98 -4.69 18.22 -4.36
C ALA A 98 -4.85 19.36 -5.38
N LEU A 99 -4.52 19.10 -6.65
CA LEU A 99 -4.70 20.07 -7.74
C LEU A 99 -6.18 20.40 -7.98
N MET A 100 -7.08 19.41 -7.91
CA MET A 100 -8.51 19.67 -8.03
C MET A 100 -9.05 20.51 -6.87
N LEU A 101 -8.62 20.23 -5.64
CA LEU A 101 -9.01 21.02 -4.47
C LEU A 101 -8.49 22.46 -4.56
N LEU A 102 -7.26 22.65 -5.04
CA LEU A 102 -6.70 23.97 -5.30
C LEU A 102 -7.55 24.75 -6.32
N LEU A 103 -7.93 24.11 -7.43
CA LEU A 103 -8.76 24.73 -8.46
C LEU A 103 -10.13 25.14 -7.92
N ILE A 104 -10.78 24.27 -7.14
CA ILE A 104 -12.07 24.57 -6.50
C ILE A 104 -11.94 25.76 -5.55
N ALA A 105 -10.87 25.80 -4.74
CA ALA A 105 -10.64 26.91 -3.82
C ALA A 105 -10.49 28.25 -4.56
N VAL A 106 -9.75 28.29 -5.67
CA VAL A 106 -9.60 29.50 -6.50
C VAL A 106 -10.94 29.97 -7.06
N ILE A 107 -11.77 29.04 -7.56
CA ILE A 107 -13.10 29.37 -8.09
C ILE A 107 -14.00 29.95 -6.99
N LEU A 108 -14.03 29.32 -5.81
CA LEU A 108 -14.84 29.80 -4.69
C LEU A 108 -14.43 31.20 -4.22
N VAL A 109 -13.12 31.47 -4.14
CA VAL A 109 -12.61 32.82 -3.82
C VAL A 109 -13.06 33.83 -4.87
N PHE A 110 -12.97 33.49 -6.16
CA PHE A 110 -13.37 34.40 -7.23
C PHE A 110 -14.87 34.70 -7.22
N VAL A 111 -15.72 33.70 -6.96
CA VAL A 111 -17.17 33.87 -6.82
C VAL A 111 -17.51 34.74 -5.61
N ALA A 112 -16.84 34.53 -4.47
CA ALA A 112 -17.06 35.32 -3.26
C ALA A 112 -16.70 36.81 -3.46
N ILE A 113 -15.56 37.08 -4.11
CA ILE A 113 -15.14 38.46 -4.46
C ILE A 113 -16.15 39.10 -5.42
N LYS A 114 -16.65 38.37 -6.41
CA LYS A 114 -17.66 38.89 -7.34
C LYS A 114 -18.98 39.21 -6.64
N HIS A 115 -19.43 38.36 -5.71
CA HIS A 115 -20.66 38.58 -4.98
C HIS A 115 -20.61 39.84 -4.10
N GLN A 116 -19.49 40.06 -3.39
CA GLN A 116 -19.28 41.30 -2.59
C GLN A 116 -19.28 42.59 -3.42
N ARG A 117 -18.99 42.52 -4.72
CA ARG A 117 -18.98 43.70 -5.61
C ARG A 117 -20.35 43.99 -6.24
N SER A 118 -21.33 43.09 -6.13
CA SER A 118 -22.69 43.26 -6.66
C SER A 118 -23.74 43.62 -5.61
N THR A 119 -23.35 43.65 -4.32
CA THR A 119 -24.12 44.18 -3.19
C THR A 119 -23.60 45.56 -2.80
#